data_AF-A0A067FJA5-F1
#
_entry.id   AF-A0A067FJA5-F1
#
_cell.length_a   1.000
_cell.length_b   1.000
_cell.length_c   1.000
_cell.angle_alpha   90.00
_cell.angle_beta   90.00
_cell.angle_gamma   90.00
#
_symmetry.space_group_name_H-M   'P 1'
#
loop_
_entity.id
_entity.type
_entity.pdbx_description
1 polymer ?
#
loop_
_entity_poly.entity_id
_entity_poly.type
_entity_poly.pdbx_seq_one_letter_code
_entity_poly.pdbx_strand_id
1 'polypeptide(L)'
;MTQSQRCNRKRTHSPLIALFFLVFIVCSILYNELSIQRIHQDSHHDHQEAPVRYIQPNLFDRKSEVLDRFSKCNATREYSGSKIGWADPRVKSGRRRVGSERCDVFSGKWVFDNASYPLYNESQCPYMSDQLACHKHGRSDVRYQYWRWQPHNCNLKRWNATEMWEKLRGKRLMFVGDSLNRGQWISMLCLLQSVIPENKRSITPNAQLTIFRAEEYNATVEFLWAPLLVESNSDDPVNHRLDERIICPDSVLKHSSQWEQADILVFNSYLWWRQGPVKLLWSSEENGVCEELDGLGAMELAMSAWADWVASKLNPLKKRVFFVTMSPTHLW
;
A
#
# COMPACT_ATOMS: atom_id res chain seq x y z
N MET A 1 65.99 -37.81 44.32
CA MET A 1 66.19 -36.62 45.15
C MET A 1 64.98 -35.71 44.96
N THR A 2 64.24 -35.49 46.04
CA THR A 2 62.97 -34.78 46.13
C THR A 2 63.17 -33.27 46.25
N GLN A 3 62.35 -32.46 45.58
CA GLN A 3 62.11 -31.08 46.01
C GLN A 3 60.61 -30.74 45.86
N SER A 4 60.00 -30.41 46.99
CA SER A 4 58.59 -30.05 47.17
C SER A 4 58.45 -28.55 47.36
N GLN A 5 57.30 -28.05 46.88
CA GLN A 5 56.79 -26.68 46.87
C GLN A 5 56.71 -25.99 48.25
N ARG A 6 56.69 -24.65 48.22
CA ARG A 6 55.88 -23.85 49.14
C ARG A 6 55.26 -22.63 48.44
N CYS A 7 53.93 -22.55 48.55
CA CYS A 7 53.04 -21.53 48.00
C CYS A 7 52.86 -20.39 49.00
N ASN A 8 52.76 -19.13 48.52
CA ASN A 8 52.52 -17.94 49.35
C ASN A 8 51.18 -17.29 48.97
N ARG A 9 50.36 -16.96 49.98
CA ARG A 9 48.95 -16.56 49.89
C ARG A 9 48.83 -15.02 49.94
N LYS A 10 48.17 -14.38 48.97
CA LYS A 10 47.85 -12.93 49.00
C LYS A 10 46.35 -12.68 49.29
N ARG A 11 46.11 -11.62 50.07
CA ARG A 11 44.86 -11.15 50.69
C ARG A 11 43.77 -10.70 49.69
N THR A 12 42.52 -10.93 50.07
CA THR A 12 41.26 -10.55 49.44
C THR A 12 40.79 -9.15 49.88
N HIS A 13 40.62 -8.21 48.95
CA HIS A 13 39.79 -7.01 49.12
C HIS A 13 38.51 -7.20 48.31
N SER A 14 37.38 -7.53 48.95
CA SER A 14 36.11 -7.76 48.24
C SER A 14 34.81 -7.26 48.93
N PRO A 15 34.73 -6.85 50.21
CA PRO A 15 33.44 -6.45 50.79
C PRO A 15 33.12 -4.95 50.66
N LEU A 16 34.12 -4.07 50.58
CA LEU A 16 33.91 -2.61 50.56
C LEU A 16 33.38 -2.08 49.21
N ILE A 17 33.79 -2.71 48.11
CA ILE A 17 33.36 -2.32 46.75
C ILE A 17 31.88 -2.70 46.53
N ALA A 18 31.49 -3.89 46.98
CA ALA A 18 30.10 -4.35 46.90
C ALA A 18 29.15 -3.46 47.71
N LEU A 19 29.60 -2.99 48.89
CA LEU A 19 28.82 -2.07 49.72
C LEU A 19 28.63 -0.70 49.02
N PHE A 20 29.67 -0.17 48.37
CA PHE A 20 29.58 1.07 47.61
C PHE A 20 28.59 0.97 46.42
N PHE A 21 28.62 -0.15 45.70
CA PHE A 21 27.67 -0.38 44.60
C PHE A 21 26.22 -0.49 45.08
N LEU A 22 25.97 -1.16 46.21
CA LEU A 22 24.64 -1.26 46.80
C LEU A 22 24.11 0.11 47.25
N VAL A 23 24.94 0.92 47.90
CA VAL A 23 24.56 2.29 48.33
C VAL A 23 24.24 3.17 47.12
N PHE A 24 25.02 3.08 46.04
CA PHE A 24 24.79 3.86 44.82
C PHE A 24 23.46 3.50 44.15
N ILE A 25 23.11 2.22 44.08
CA ILE A 25 21.83 1.76 43.52
C ILE A 25 20.66 2.26 44.37
N VAL A 26 20.74 2.14 45.71
CA VAL A 26 19.68 2.61 46.61
C VAL A 26 19.51 4.14 46.52
N CYS A 27 20.60 4.91 46.49
CA CYS A 27 20.53 6.36 46.31
C CYS A 27 19.92 6.76 44.95
N SER A 28 20.22 6.02 43.88
CA SER A 28 19.66 6.29 42.54
C SER A 28 18.16 6.00 42.48
N ILE A 29 17.70 4.94 43.14
CA ILE A 29 16.28 4.61 43.24
C ILE A 29 15.53 5.67 44.07
N LEU A 30 16.07 6.07 45.22
CA LEU A 30 15.46 7.10 46.07
C LEU A 30 15.43 8.48 45.39
N TYR A 31 16.46 8.82 44.61
CA TYR A 31 16.50 10.07 43.85
C TYR A 31 15.44 10.09 42.73
N ASN A 32 15.24 8.98 42.03
CA ASN A 32 14.21 8.87 41.00
C ASN A 32 12.79 8.94 41.58
N GLU A 33 12.52 8.30 42.72
CA GLU A 33 11.23 8.41 43.42
C GLU A 33 10.93 9.86 43.86
N LEU A 34 11.91 10.56 44.44
CA LEU A 34 11.76 11.97 44.82
C LEU A 34 11.58 12.91 43.61
N SER A 35 12.21 12.60 42.47
CA SER A 35 12.02 13.31 41.21
C SER A 35 10.61 13.12 40.65
N ILE A 36 10.07 11.91 40.72
CA ILE A 36 8.73 11.60 40.21
C ILE A 36 7.65 12.29 41.05
N GLN A 37 7.81 12.34 42.38
CA GLN A 37 6.88 13.06 43.25
C GLN A 37 6.88 14.58 43.01
N ARG A 38 8.02 15.19 42.68
CA ARG A 38 8.06 16.63 42.29
C ARG A 38 7.30 16.92 40.99
N ILE A 39 7.37 16.02 40.01
CA ILE A 39 6.68 16.20 38.72
C ILE A 39 5.16 16.12 38.89
N HIS A 40 4.66 15.26 39.79
CA HIS A 40 3.22 15.22 40.09
C HIS A 40 2.73 16.45 40.86
N GLN A 41 3.58 17.07 41.67
CA GLN A 41 3.18 18.22 42.49
C GLN A 41 3.18 19.56 41.71
N ASP A 42 3.96 19.69 40.63
CA ASP A 42 3.98 20.89 39.77
C ASP A 42 2.83 20.95 38.73
N SER A 43 1.99 19.91 38.65
CA SER A 43 0.88 19.84 37.67
C SER A 43 -0.43 20.50 38.13
N HIS A 44 -0.47 21.08 39.32
CA HIS A 44 -1.62 21.84 39.84
C HIS A 44 -1.27 23.32 40.01
N HIS A 45 -1.20 24.05 38.89
CA HIS A 45 -1.36 25.51 38.91
C HIS A 45 -2.51 25.95 38.00
N ASP A 46 -3.46 26.58 38.66
CA ASP A 46 -4.71 27.16 38.18
C ASP A 46 -4.40 28.35 37.25
N HIS A 47 -4.74 28.24 35.95
CA HIS A 47 -4.75 29.37 35.03
C HIS A 47 -6.18 29.60 34.54
N GLN A 48 -6.79 30.60 35.17
CA GLN A 48 -8.09 31.16 34.84
C GLN A 48 -7.92 32.07 33.62
N GLU A 49 -8.20 31.55 32.41
CA GLU A 49 -8.30 32.33 31.17
C GLU A 49 -9.77 32.55 30.76
N ALA A 50 -10.07 33.77 30.32
CA ALA A 50 -11.39 34.29 29.96
C ALA A 50 -12.08 33.48 28.83
N PRO A 51 -13.43 33.52 28.72
CA PRO A 51 -14.16 32.62 27.83
C PRO A 51 -13.98 33.05 26.38
N VAL A 52 -13.08 32.37 25.66
CA VAL A 52 -13.04 32.41 24.21
C VAL A 52 -14.26 31.63 23.70
N ARG A 53 -15.24 32.35 23.14
CA ARG A 53 -16.31 31.73 22.35
C ARG A 53 -15.70 31.12 21.10
N TYR A 54 -15.35 29.84 21.17
CA TYR A 54 -15.22 29.02 19.99
C TYR A 54 -16.61 28.88 19.39
N ILE A 55 -16.85 29.57 18.27
CA ILE A 55 -17.94 29.18 17.38
C ILE A 55 -17.54 27.81 16.86
N GLN A 56 -18.15 26.78 17.45
CA GLN A 56 -18.10 25.42 16.98
C GLN A 56 -18.59 25.46 15.53
N PRO A 57 -17.76 25.17 14.51
CA PRO A 57 -18.31 24.86 13.20
C PRO A 57 -19.17 23.64 13.45
N ASN A 58 -20.42 23.66 12.97
CA ASN A 58 -21.28 22.49 12.96
C ASN A 58 -20.54 21.36 12.23
N LEU A 59 -19.81 20.54 12.99
CA LEU A 59 -19.41 19.22 12.55
C LEU A 59 -20.72 18.45 12.59
N PHE A 60 -21.38 18.40 11.43
CA PHE A 60 -22.36 17.35 11.20
C PHE A 60 -21.62 16.04 11.47
N ASP A 61 -21.99 15.38 12.56
CA ASP A 61 -21.61 14.02 12.89
C ASP A 61 -22.30 13.09 11.89
N ARG A 62 -21.88 13.20 10.62
CA ARG A 62 -22.32 12.33 9.54
C ARG A 62 -21.53 11.05 9.74
N LYS A 63 -22.11 10.08 10.44
CA LYS A 63 -21.69 8.68 10.31
C LYS A 63 -21.88 8.29 8.85
N SER A 64 -20.90 8.59 8.00
CA SER A 64 -20.75 7.91 6.73
C SER A 64 -20.59 6.44 7.10
N GLU A 65 -21.62 5.65 6.85
CA GLU A 65 -21.59 4.23 7.14
C GLU A 65 -20.45 3.63 6.30
N VAL A 66 -19.38 3.25 6.98
CA VAL A 66 -18.19 2.68 6.35
C VAL A 66 -18.59 1.30 5.87
N LEU A 67 -18.53 1.08 4.56
CA LEU A 67 -18.85 -0.23 4.00
C LEU A 67 -17.86 -1.27 4.51
N ASP A 68 -18.41 -2.41 4.91
CA ASP A 68 -17.70 -3.61 5.29
C ASP A 68 -18.33 -4.84 4.64
N ARG A 69 -17.72 -6.01 4.83
CA ARG A 69 -18.21 -7.27 4.25
C ARG A 69 -19.59 -7.72 4.71
N PHE A 70 -20.11 -7.16 5.80
CA PHE A 70 -21.43 -7.48 6.35
C PHE A 70 -22.51 -6.52 5.87
N SER A 71 -22.12 -5.45 5.16
CA SER A 71 -23.02 -4.46 4.61
C SER A 71 -24.02 -5.10 3.65
N LYS A 72 -25.29 -4.72 3.79
CA LYS A 72 -26.41 -5.18 2.96
C LYS A 72 -27.30 -4.00 2.61
N CYS A 73 -27.94 -4.10 1.46
CA CYS A 73 -28.97 -3.16 1.06
C CYS A 73 -30.31 -3.57 1.69
N ASN A 74 -31.04 -2.62 2.26
CA ASN A 74 -32.40 -2.85 2.79
C ASN A 74 -33.41 -3.09 1.67
N ALA A 75 -33.22 -2.39 0.55
CA ALA A 75 -33.96 -2.57 -0.68
C ALA A 75 -33.05 -2.25 -1.88
N THR A 76 -33.46 -2.66 -3.07
CA THR A 76 -32.76 -2.36 -4.31
C THR A 76 -33.75 -1.79 -5.33
N ARG A 77 -33.39 -0.67 -5.97
CA ARG A 77 -34.18 -0.02 -7.02
C ARG A 77 -33.35 0.17 -8.28
N GLU A 78 -34.01 0.48 -9.40
CA GLU A 78 -33.31 0.84 -10.63
C GLU A 78 -32.48 2.12 -10.47
N TYR A 79 -31.35 2.15 -11.17
CA TYR A 79 -30.48 3.32 -11.19
C TYR A 79 -31.21 4.57 -11.69
N SER A 80 -31.12 5.65 -10.91
CA SER A 80 -31.87 6.89 -11.15
C SER A 80 -31.25 7.80 -12.22
N GLY A 81 -30.09 7.46 -12.76
CA GLY A 81 -29.31 8.34 -13.64
C GLY A 81 -28.51 9.40 -12.88
N SER A 82 -28.37 9.26 -11.57
CA SER A 82 -27.65 10.19 -10.69
C SER A 82 -26.20 10.33 -11.13
N LYS A 83 -25.83 11.55 -11.54
CA LYS A 83 -24.44 11.92 -11.81
C LYS A 83 -23.84 12.54 -10.56
N ILE A 84 -22.63 12.13 -10.21
CA ILE A 84 -21.87 12.77 -9.14
C ILE A 84 -21.61 14.23 -9.57
N GLY A 85 -21.87 15.19 -8.68
CA GLY A 85 -21.73 16.61 -8.96
C GLY A 85 -20.27 17.01 -9.13
N TRP A 86 -19.81 17.14 -10.38
CA TRP A 86 -18.41 17.44 -10.68
C TRP A 86 -18.18 18.93 -10.91
N ALA A 87 -17.02 19.43 -10.46
CA ALA A 87 -16.46 20.67 -10.96
C ALA A 87 -15.95 20.42 -12.38
N ASP A 88 -16.62 20.98 -13.41
CA ASP A 88 -16.14 20.98 -14.79
C ASP A 88 -14.67 21.44 -14.82
N PRO A 89 -13.69 20.55 -15.06
CA PRO A 89 -12.35 20.97 -15.32
C PRO A 89 -12.39 21.51 -16.74
N ARG A 90 -12.67 22.82 -16.89
CA ARG A 90 -12.37 23.57 -18.11
C ARG A 90 -10.86 23.60 -18.33
N VAL A 91 -10.28 22.45 -18.63
CA VAL A 91 -8.95 22.33 -19.21
C VAL A 91 -9.12 22.67 -20.67
N LYS A 92 -8.87 23.94 -21.02
CA LYS A 92 -8.68 24.33 -22.41
C LYS A 92 -7.62 23.42 -23.02
N SER A 93 -8.04 22.53 -23.91
CA SER A 93 -7.18 21.70 -24.75
C SER A 93 -6.40 22.60 -25.72
N GLY A 94 -5.33 23.22 -25.22
CA GLY A 94 -4.28 23.79 -26.04
C GLY A 94 -3.20 22.75 -26.28
N ARG A 95 -3.24 22.04 -27.42
CA ARG A 95 -2.09 21.23 -27.86
C ARG A 95 -1.92 21.28 -29.37
N ARG A 96 -1.04 22.17 -29.83
CA ARG A 96 -0.16 21.84 -30.96
C ARG A 96 0.82 20.79 -30.46
N ARG A 97 0.71 19.55 -30.95
CA ARG A 97 1.76 18.55 -30.80
C ARG A 97 2.74 18.75 -31.96
N VAL A 98 3.93 19.27 -31.66
CA VAL A 98 5.10 19.03 -32.49
C VAL A 98 5.47 17.56 -32.27
N GLY A 99 5.39 16.75 -33.32
CA GLY A 99 5.72 15.33 -33.28
C GLY A 99 7.22 15.14 -33.12
N SER A 100 7.67 14.87 -31.90
CA SER A 100 8.86 14.04 -31.72
C SER A 100 8.38 12.60 -31.79
N GLU A 101 9.06 11.77 -32.58
CA GLU A 101 8.86 10.31 -32.61
C GLU A 101 9.18 9.74 -31.21
N ARG A 102 8.20 9.79 -30.32
CA ARG A 102 8.30 9.18 -28.99
C ARG A 102 8.04 7.69 -29.16
N CYS A 103 8.89 6.86 -28.55
CA CYS A 103 8.66 5.42 -28.55
C CYS A 103 7.35 5.09 -27.84
N ASP A 104 6.41 4.52 -28.58
CA ASP A 104 5.23 3.90 -28.01
C ASP A 104 5.62 2.52 -27.46
N VAL A 105 5.71 2.42 -26.14
CA VAL A 105 6.09 1.18 -25.45
C VAL A 105 4.98 0.13 -25.44
N PHE A 106 3.76 0.47 -25.83
CA PHE A 106 2.61 -0.45 -25.85
C PHE A 106 2.37 -1.06 -27.23
N SER A 107 3.06 -0.58 -28.26
CA SER A 107 2.98 -1.09 -29.63
C SER A 107 4.26 -1.86 -29.99
N GLY A 108 4.12 -3.16 -30.21
CA GLY A 108 5.26 -4.06 -30.32
C GLY A 108 4.86 -5.51 -30.52
N LYS A 109 5.80 -6.40 -30.26
CA LYS A 109 5.60 -7.85 -30.36
C LYS A 109 6.33 -8.60 -29.25
N TRP A 110 5.83 -9.78 -28.93
CA TRP A 110 6.55 -10.74 -28.11
C TRP A 110 7.70 -11.35 -28.90
N VAL A 111 8.89 -11.38 -28.28
CA VAL A 111 10.11 -11.98 -28.84
C VAL A 111 10.62 -13.01 -27.85
N PHE A 112 10.98 -14.19 -28.35
CA PHE A 112 11.57 -15.24 -27.54
C PHE A 112 13.05 -14.93 -27.26
N ASP A 113 13.45 -15.00 -25.99
CA ASP A 113 14.79 -14.68 -25.48
C ASP A 113 15.08 -15.53 -24.24
N ASN A 114 15.62 -16.72 -24.44
CA ASN A 114 16.05 -17.61 -23.37
C ASN A 114 17.45 -17.28 -22.83
N ALA A 115 18.12 -16.25 -23.36
CA ALA A 115 19.44 -15.82 -22.92
C ALA A 115 19.36 -14.77 -21.82
N SER A 116 18.36 -13.89 -21.88
CA SER A 116 18.19 -12.78 -20.93
C SER A 116 16.95 -12.89 -20.02
N TYR A 117 16.03 -13.80 -20.30
CA TYR A 117 14.82 -14.02 -19.50
C TYR A 117 14.78 -15.44 -18.91
N PRO A 118 14.06 -15.66 -17.79
CA PRO A 118 13.32 -14.65 -17.01
C PRO A 118 14.24 -13.71 -16.23
N LEU A 119 13.69 -12.57 -15.80
CA LEU A 119 14.44 -11.57 -15.03
C LEU A 119 14.71 -11.98 -13.57
N TYR A 120 13.99 -12.99 -13.07
CA TYR A 120 14.21 -13.63 -11.78
C TYR A 120 13.74 -15.09 -11.87
N ASN A 121 14.24 -15.94 -10.97
CA ASN A 121 13.77 -17.31 -10.83
C ASN A 121 12.68 -17.38 -9.75
N GLU A 122 11.59 -18.11 -10.03
CA GLU A 122 10.48 -18.34 -9.08
C GLU A 122 10.99 -18.89 -7.74
N SER A 123 11.92 -19.84 -7.75
CA SER A 123 12.45 -20.48 -6.53
C SER A 123 13.33 -19.56 -5.68
N GLN A 124 13.82 -18.45 -6.26
CA GLN A 124 14.67 -17.49 -5.58
C GLN A 124 13.89 -16.32 -4.97
N CYS A 125 12.57 -16.25 -5.19
CA CYS A 125 11.73 -15.19 -4.64
C CYS A 125 10.95 -15.68 -3.42
N PRO A 126 11.32 -15.26 -2.19
CA PRO A 126 10.62 -15.69 -0.97
C PRO A 126 9.22 -15.07 -0.83
N TYR A 127 8.89 -14.07 -1.65
CA TYR A 127 7.60 -13.37 -1.66
C TYR A 127 6.61 -13.92 -2.69
N MET A 128 7.00 -14.95 -3.44
CA MET A 128 6.12 -15.56 -4.43
C MET A 128 4.90 -16.17 -3.74
N SER A 129 3.70 -15.78 -4.18
CA SER A 129 2.46 -16.37 -3.69
C SER A 129 2.22 -17.74 -4.31
N ASP A 130 1.68 -18.68 -3.54
CA ASP A 130 1.29 -19.99 -4.03
C ASP A 130 0.27 -19.91 -5.18
N GLN A 131 -0.55 -18.86 -5.24
CA GLN A 131 -1.50 -18.62 -6.34
C GLN A 131 -0.81 -18.32 -7.67
N LEU A 132 0.48 -17.94 -7.66
CA LEU A 132 1.25 -17.53 -8.83
C LEU A 132 2.46 -18.45 -9.10
N ALA A 133 2.84 -19.30 -8.14
CA ALA A 133 3.99 -20.19 -8.20
C ALA A 133 3.72 -21.42 -9.08
N CYS A 134 3.69 -21.24 -10.40
CA CYS A 134 3.31 -22.28 -11.36
C CYS A 134 4.27 -23.47 -11.32
N HIS A 135 5.58 -23.22 -11.24
CA HIS A 135 6.58 -24.29 -11.23
C HIS A 135 6.50 -25.09 -9.92
N LYS A 136 6.36 -24.42 -8.78
CA LYS A 136 6.12 -25.06 -7.47
C LYS A 136 4.92 -26.00 -7.50
N HIS A 137 3.88 -25.68 -8.28
CA HIS A 137 2.65 -26.47 -8.39
C HIS A 137 2.62 -27.40 -9.62
N GLY A 138 3.78 -27.77 -10.17
CA GLY A 138 3.92 -28.88 -11.10
C GLY A 138 3.87 -28.53 -12.59
N ARG A 139 3.82 -27.24 -12.95
CA ARG A 139 3.96 -26.83 -14.35
C ARG A 139 5.39 -27.11 -14.84
N SER A 140 5.53 -28.03 -15.80
CA SER A 140 6.82 -28.45 -16.34
C SER A 140 7.28 -27.63 -17.56
N ASP A 141 6.35 -27.03 -18.31
CA ASP A 141 6.72 -26.17 -19.43
C ASP A 141 7.19 -24.80 -18.92
N VAL A 142 8.47 -24.49 -19.08
CA VAL A 142 9.06 -23.20 -18.65
C VAL A 142 9.20 -22.18 -19.78
N ARG A 143 8.91 -22.58 -21.02
CA ARG A 143 9.12 -21.73 -22.22
C ARG A 143 8.34 -20.42 -22.19
N TYR A 144 7.24 -20.35 -21.43
CA TYR A 144 6.48 -19.12 -21.25
C TYR A 144 7.28 -18.02 -20.54
N GLN A 145 8.29 -18.37 -19.76
CA GLN A 145 9.13 -17.44 -19.00
C GLN A 145 10.16 -16.71 -19.87
N TYR A 146 10.43 -17.22 -21.07
CA TYR A 146 11.46 -16.71 -21.99
C TYR A 146 10.94 -15.69 -23.00
N TRP A 147 9.76 -15.14 -22.79
CA TRP A 147 9.19 -14.13 -23.68
C TRP A 147 9.43 -12.73 -23.13
N ARG A 148 9.90 -11.84 -24.00
CA ARG A 148 10.05 -10.41 -23.71
C ARG A 148 9.26 -9.57 -24.68
N TRP A 149 8.76 -8.43 -24.21
CA TRP A 149 8.08 -7.45 -25.05
C TRP A 149 9.11 -6.57 -25.78
N GLN A 150 8.95 -6.41 -27.10
CA GLN A 150 9.78 -5.56 -27.94
C GLN A 150 8.92 -4.49 -28.61
N PRO A 151 9.01 -3.21 -28.17
CA PRO A 151 8.39 -2.10 -28.88
C PRO A 151 8.93 -1.98 -30.31
N HIS A 152 8.10 -1.50 -31.25
CA HIS A 152 8.49 -1.40 -32.66
C HIS A 152 9.63 -0.41 -32.92
N ASN A 153 9.59 0.75 -32.25
CA ASN A 153 10.44 1.90 -32.57
C ASN A 153 11.52 2.17 -31.52
N CYS A 154 11.67 1.31 -30.50
CA CYS A 154 12.76 1.41 -29.54
C CYS A 154 13.00 0.10 -28.79
N ASN A 155 14.12 0.05 -28.08
CA ASN A 155 14.44 -1.02 -27.13
C ASN A 155 14.10 -0.59 -25.71
N LEU A 156 13.51 -1.51 -24.94
CA LEU A 156 13.39 -1.33 -23.50
C LEU A 156 14.77 -1.44 -22.86
N LYS A 157 15.05 -0.55 -21.92
CA LYS A 157 16.29 -0.61 -21.12
C LYS A 157 16.32 -1.94 -20.36
N ARG A 158 17.48 -2.61 -20.35
CA ARG A 158 17.69 -3.84 -19.57
C ARG A 158 17.42 -3.56 -18.09
N TRP A 159 16.71 -4.49 -17.44
CA TRP A 159 16.43 -4.39 -16.01
C TRP A 159 17.72 -4.33 -15.18
N ASN A 160 17.73 -3.44 -14.19
CA ASN A 160 18.77 -3.34 -13.18
C ASN A 160 18.11 -2.98 -11.84
N ALA A 161 18.11 -3.93 -10.91
CA ALA A 161 17.45 -3.77 -9.61
C ALA A 161 18.05 -2.63 -8.78
N THR A 162 19.39 -2.51 -8.75
CA THR A 162 20.10 -1.43 -8.05
C THR A 162 19.71 -0.06 -8.59
N GLU A 163 19.65 0.09 -9.91
CA GLU A 163 19.22 1.36 -10.52
C GLU A 163 17.77 1.70 -10.16
N MET A 164 16.87 0.71 -10.16
CA MET A 164 15.48 0.93 -9.76
C MET A 164 15.39 1.34 -8.29
N TRP A 165 16.15 0.68 -7.40
CA TRP A 165 16.19 1.07 -6.00
C TRP A 165 16.76 2.46 -5.76
N GLU A 166 17.78 2.89 -6.52
CA GLU A 166 18.26 4.27 -6.46
C GLU A 166 17.18 5.28 -6.89
N LYS A 167 16.36 4.95 -7.90
CA LYS A 167 15.20 5.78 -8.28
C LYS A 167 14.14 5.82 -7.19
N LEU A 168 14.00 4.75 -6.41
CA LEU A 168 13.07 4.63 -5.29
C LEU A 168 13.63 5.13 -3.96
N ARG A 169 14.89 5.56 -3.89
CA ARG A 169 15.54 5.98 -2.64
C ARG A 169 14.74 7.10 -1.97
N GLY A 170 14.36 6.88 -0.71
CA GLY A 170 13.54 7.81 0.07
C GLY A 170 12.09 7.94 -0.41
N LYS A 171 11.57 6.98 -1.19
CA LYS A 171 10.23 7.03 -1.80
C LYS A 171 9.37 5.83 -1.43
N ARG A 172 8.05 6.05 -1.57
CA ARG A 172 7.01 5.02 -1.47
C ARG A 172 6.43 4.74 -2.86
N LEU A 173 6.62 3.51 -3.35
CA LEU A 173 5.94 2.97 -4.52
C LEU A 173 4.75 2.15 -4.04
N MET A 174 3.52 2.52 -4.41
CA MET A 174 2.32 1.83 -3.98
C MET A 174 1.49 1.35 -5.16
N PHE A 175 1.17 0.05 -5.14
CA PHE A 175 0.20 -0.59 -6.00
C PHE A 175 -1.16 -0.56 -5.31
N VAL A 176 -2.22 -0.23 -6.04
CA VAL A 176 -3.57 -0.07 -5.50
C VAL A 176 -4.55 -0.72 -6.45
N GLY A 177 -5.27 -1.73 -5.99
CA GLY A 177 -6.28 -2.35 -6.83
C GLY A 177 -6.69 -3.75 -6.42
N ASP A 178 -7.03 -4.53 -7.45
CA ASP A 178 -7.48 -5.91 -7.33
C ASP A 178 -6.32 -6.93 -7.29
N SER A 179 -6.68 -8.22 -7.35
CA SER A 179 -5.73 -9.33 -7.29
C SER A 179 -4.70 -9.36 -8.43
N LEU A 180 -5.02 -8.80 -9.61
CA LEU A 180 -4.07 -8.73 -10.72
C LEU A 180 -2.96 -7.72 -10.42
N ASN A 181 -3.31 -6.60 -9.79
CA ASN A 181 -2.34 -5.62 -9.35
C ASN A 181 -1.48 -6.13 -8.20
N ARG A 182 -2.05 -6.95 -7.30
CA ARG A 182 -1.26 -7.73 -6.33
C ARG A 182 -0.23 -8.62 -7.01
N GLY A 183 -0.59 -9.27 -8.11
CA GLY A 183 0.36 -10.06 -8.91
C GLY A 183 1.50 -9.22 -9.49
N GLN A 184 1.20 -8.03 -9.99
CA GLN A 184 2.23 -7.10 -10.47
C GLN A 184 3.13 -6.59 -9.33
N TRP A 185 2.57 -6.31 -8.15
CA TRP A 185 3.34 -5.97 -6.95
C TRP A 185 4.27 -7.11 -6.53
N ILE A 186 3.80 -8.36 -6.49
CA ILE A 186 4.65 -9.54 -6.20
C ILE A 186 5.78 -9.64 -7.22
N SER A 187 5.49 -9.47 -8.51
CA SER A 187 6.53 -9.47 -9.54
C SER A 187 7.56 -8.35 -9.31
N MET A 188 7.14 -7.16 -8.89
CA MET A 188 8.04 -6.05 -8.56
C MET A 188 8.93 -6.41 -7.36
N LEU A 189 8.38 -7.05 -6.32
CA LEU A 189 9.19 -7.54 -5.20
C LEU A 189 10.23 -8.54 -5.65
N CYS A 190 9.86 -9.55 -6.46
CA CYS A 190 10.78 -10.56 -6.94
C CYS A 190 11.90 -9.98 -7.82
N LEU A 191 11.61 -8.95 -8.61
CA LEU A 191 12.58 -8.23 -9.43
C LEU A 191 13.59 -7.41 -8.62
N LEU A 192 13.21 -6.98 -7.41
CA LEU A 192 13.96 -6.01 -6.61
C LEU A 192 14.67 -6.64 -5.41
N GLN A 193 14.10 -7.69 -4.81
CA GLN A 193 14.52 -8.20 -3.51
C GLN A 193 15.95 -8.75 -3.47
N SER A 194 16.43 -9.32 -4.57
CA SER A 194 17.67 -10.12 -4.59
C SER A 194 18.94 -9.31 -4.31
N VAL A 195 18.89 -7.98 -4.50
CA VAL A 195 20.03 -7.08 -4.21
C VAL A 195 20.00 -6.50 -2.80
N ILE A 196 18.96 -6.80 -2.02
CA ILE A 196 18.82 -6.34 -0.63
C ILE A 196 19.12 -7.51 0.33
N PRO A 197 20.10 -7.37 1.25
CA PRO A 197 20.36 -8.38 2.27
C PRO A 197 19.11 -8.73 3.09
N GLU A 198 18.98 -9.99 3.52
CA GLU A 198 17.80 -10.47 4.22
C GLU A 198 17.53 -9.72 5.54
N ASN A 199 18.59 -9.34 6.26
CA ASN A 199 18.51 -8.57 7.50
C ASN A 199 18.30 -7.06 7.27
N LYS A 200 18.16 -6.61 6.02
CA LYS A 200 17.95 -5.21 5.61
C LYS A 200 16.63 -4.99 4.88
N ARG A 201 15.76 -6.01 4.89
CA ARG A 201 14.43 -5.96 4.33
C ARG A 201 13.39 -6.54 5.29
N SER A 202 12.19 -6.01 5.22
CA SER A 202 11.06 -6.52 6.00
C SER A 202 9.77 -6.41 5.20
N ILE A 203 8.78 -7.22 5.58
CA ILE A 203 7.43 -7.16 5.03
C ILE A 203 6.43 -7.23 6.18
N THR A 204 5.39 -6.40 6.12
CA THR A 204 4.29 -6.50 7.08
C THR A 204 3.47 -7.77 6.84
N PRO A 205 2.72 -8.25 7.85
CA PRO A 205 1.72 -9.30 7.64
C PRO A 205 0.70 -8.91 6.57
N ASN A 206 0.06 -9.92 5.98
CA ASN A 206 -1.00 -9.71 5.01
C ASN A 206 -2.17 -8.95 5.67
N ALA A 207 -2.38 -7.73 5.22
CA ALA A 207 -3.41 -6.82 5.69
C ALA A 207 -3.91 -6.00 4.49
N GLN A 208 -4.87 -5.09 4.73
CA GLN A 208 -5.37 -4.21 3.67
C GLN A 208 -4.22 -3.44 3.00
N LEU A 209 -3.26 -2.97 3.79
CA LEU A 209 -2.00 -2.39 3.33
C LEU A 209 -0.84 -3.33 3.69
N THR A 210 -0.13 -3.83 2.67
CA THR A 210 1.08 -4.63 2.83
C THR A 210 2.30 -3.81 2.40
N ILE A 211 3.31 -3.70 3.27
CA ILE A 211 4.48 -2.84 3.07
C ILE A 211 5.74 -3.71 3.04
N PHE A 212 6.42 -3.75 1.90
CA PHE A 212 7.80 -4.22 1.82
C PHE A 212 8.75 -3.03 1.99
N ARG A 213 9.73 -3.13 2.89
CA ARG A 213 10.70 -2.07 3.19
C ARG A 213 12.12 -2.53 2.87
N ALA A 214 12.88 -1.69 2.18
CA ALA A 214 14.31 -1.83 1.97
C ALA A 214 15.06 -0.74 2.76
N GLU A 215 15.74 -1.14 3.83
CA GLU A 215 16.34 -0.19 4.79
C GLU A 215 17.45 0.66 4.17
N GLU A 216 18.33 0.04 3.39
CA GLU A 216 19.50 0.70 2.78
C GLU A 216 19.11 1.81 1.78
N TYR A 217 17.90 1.74 1.24
CA TYR A 217 17.34 2.73 0.32
C TYR A 217 16.35 3.67 1.00
N ASN A 218 15.98 3.40 2.26
CA ASN A 218 14.87 4.06 2.94
C ASN A 218 13.62 4.12 2.02
N ALA A 219 13.29 3.00 1.39
CA ALA A 219 12.28 2.92 0.34
C ALA A 219 11.26 1.81 0.64
N THR A 220 10.04 1.95 0.12
CA THR A 220 8.99 0.94 0.26
C THR A 220 8.34 0.58 -1.07
N VAL A 221 7.90 -0.67 -1.18
CA VAL A 221 7.07 -1.19 -2.27
C VAL A 221 5.83 -1.80 -1.66
N GLU A 222 4.69 -1.14 -1.83
CA GLU A 222 3.48 -1.33 -1.06
C GLU A 222 2.34 -1.85 -1.93
N PHE A 223 1.41 -2.59 -1.33
CA PHE A 223 0.16 -3.00 -1.96
C PHE A 223 -1.01 -2.66 -1.05
N LEU A 224 -1.96 -1.88 -1.57
CA LEU A 224 -3.24 -1.59 -0.94
C LEU A 224 -4.37 -2.34 -1.65
N TRP A 225 -5.08 -3.19 -0.90
CA TRP A 225 -6.31 -3.83 -1.36
C TRP A 225 -7.45 -2.81 -1.45
N ALA A 226 -7.83 -2.48 -2.69
CA ALA A 226 -8.95 -1.60 -3.01
C ALA A 226 -9.48 -2.00 -4.40
N PRO A 227 -10.13 -3.17 -4.53
CA PRO A 227 -10.39 -3.81 -5.82
C PRO A 227 -11.28 -2.97 -6.75
N LEU A 228 -12.12 -2.11 -6.18
CA LEU A 228 -13.05 -1.24 -6.91
C LEU A 228 -12.66 0.26 -6.79
N LEU A 229 -11.50 0.55 -6.18
CA LEU A 229 -10.96 1.90 -5.88
C LEU A 229 -11.80 2.73 -4.92
N VAL A 230 -13.10 2.86 -5.17
CA VAL A 230 -14.07 3.42 -4.22
C VAL A 230 -14.30 2.46 -3.05
N GLU A 231 -14.89 2.97 -1.99
CA GLU A 231 -15.30 2.17 -0.84
C GLU A 231 -16.31 1.09 -1.22
N SER A 232 -16.13 -0.12 -0.69
CA SER A 232 -16.97 -1.27 -1.02
C SER A 232 -17.09 -2.27 0.11
N ASN A 233 -18.13 -3.11 0.04
CA ASN A 233 -18.24 -4.29 0.93
C ASN A 233 -17.15 -5.35 0.65
N SER A 234 -16.34 -5.14 -0.38
CA SER A 234 -15.29 -6.06 -0.82
C SER A 234 -13.87 -5.63 -0.40
N ASP A 235 -13.76 -4.67 0.52
CA ASP A 235 -12.48 -4.11 0.95
C ASP A 235 -11.73 -4.97 1.99
N ASP A 236 -12.30 -6.10 2.42
CA ASP A 236 -11.59 -7.09 3.26
C ASP A 236 -10.57 -7.87 2.40
N PRO A 237 -9.26 -7.82 2.69
CA PRO A 237 -8.23 -8.46 1.85
C PRO A 237 -8.32 -10.00 1.79
N VAL A 238 -9.08 -10.63 2.68
CA VAL A 238 -9.22 -12.09 2.80
C VAL A 238 -10.63 -12.54 2.44
N ASN A 239 -11.65 -11.89 3.02
CA ASN A 239 -13.05 -12.29 2.96
C ASN A 239 -13.88 -11.32 2.11
N HIS A 240 -13.53 -11.21 0.84
CA HIS A 240 -14.14 -10.27 -0.13
C HIS A 240 -14.94 -10.92 -1.25
N ARG A 241 -15.10 -12.25 -1.22
CA ARG A 241 -15.92 -12.98 -2.20
C ARG A 241 -17.34 -13.06 -1.63
N LEU A 242 -18.18 -12.14 -2.08
CA LEU A 242 -19.56 -11.98 -1.64
C LEU A 242 -20.51 -12.22 -2.81
N ASP A 243 -21.73 -12.65 -2.52
CA ASP A 243 -22.77 -12.89 -3.53
C ASP A 243 -23.20 -11.59 -4.20
N GLU A 244 -23.26 -10.51 -3.43
CA GLU A 244 -23.62 -9.18 -3.89
C GLU A 244 -22.46 -8.21 -3.70
N ARG A 245 -22.23 -7.35 -4.69
CA ARG A 245 -21.22 -6.31 -4.66
C ARG A 245 -21.88 -4.97 -4.41
N ILE A 246 -21.46 -4.31 -3.34
CA ILE A 246 -21.96 -2.98 -2.96
C ILE A 246 -20.79 -2.01 -2.96
N ILE A 247 -20.94 -0.90 -3.68
CA ILE A 247 -19.98 0.21 -3.69
C ILE A 247 -20.64 1.50 -3.21
N CYS A 248 -19.82 2.39 -2.66
CA CYS A 248 -20.16 3.79 -2.44
C CYS A 248 -19.47 4.63 -3.54
N PRO A 249 -20.14 4.87 -4.68
CA PRO A 249 -19.49 5.37 -5.90
C PRO A 249 -18.92 6.79 -5.77
N ASP A 250 -19.37 7.56 -4.77
CA ASP A 250 -18.93 8.92 -4.45
C ASP A 250 -17.93 8.98 -3.27
N SER A 251 -17.50 7.84 -2.72
CA SER A 251 -16.56 7.77 -1.60
C SER A 251 -15.22 7.13 -2.00
N VAL A 252 -14.18 7.98 -2.08
CA VAL A 252 -12.77 7.56 -2.24
C VAL A 252 -11.94 7.90 -1.00
N LEU A 253 -12.50 8.65 -0.05
CA LEU A 253 -11.75 9.29 1.04
C LEU A 253 -11.03 8.28 1.95
N LYS A 254 -11.74 7.22 2.37
CA LYS A 254 -11.19 6.14 3.20
C LYS A 254 -9.92 5.55 2.59
N HIS A 255 -9.98 5.12 1.33
CA HIS A 255 -8.82 4.56 0.63
C HIS A 255 -7.75 5.62 0.35
N SER A 256 -8.16 6.82 -0.07
CA SER A 256 -7.20 7.86 -0.41
C SER A 256 -6.35 8.34 0.75
N SER A 257 -6.86 8.29 1.98
CA SER A 257 -6.08 8.57 3.18
C SER A 257 -4.81 7.69 3.29
N GLN A 258 -4.83 6.48 2.72
CA GLN A 258 -3.71 5.54 2.73
C GLN A 258 -2.68 5.83 1.62
N TRP A 259 -3.16 6.17 0.42
CA TRP A 259 -2.31 6.33 -0.77
C TRP A 259 -1.90 7.77 -1.06
N GLU A 260 -2.53 8.75 -0.42
CA GLU A 260 -2.26 10.18 -0.64
C GLU A 260 -0.82 10.57 -0.28
N GLN A 261 -0.12 9.80 0.53
CA GLN A 261 1.27 10.08 0.90
C GLN A 261 2.31 9.33 0.06
N ALA A 262 1.90 8.45 -0.88
CA ALA A 262 2.86 7.74 -1.73
C ALA A 262 3.44 8.63 -2.84
N ASP A 263 4.70 8.43 -3.21
CA ASP A 263 5.37 9.20 -4.27
C ASP A 263 4.99 8.69 -5.67
N ILE A 264 4.85 7.38 -5.80
CA ILE A 264 4.54 6.69 -7.05
C ILE A 264 3.34 5.79 -6.81
N LEU A 265 2.27 6.00 -7.58
CA LEU A 265 1.03 5.25 -7.49
C LEU A 265 0.82 4.45 -8.76
N VAL A 266 0.48 3.16 -8.62
CA VAL A 266 0.13 2.26 -9.71
C VAL A 266 -1.24 1.68 -9.43
N PHE A 267 -2.27 2.24 -10.05
CA PHE A 267 -3.65 1.82 -9.87
C PHE A 267 -4.06 0.72 -10.87
N ASN A 268 -5.04 -0.08 -10.50
CA ASN A 268 -5.74 -1.00 -11.40
C ASN A 268 -7.12 -1.35 -10.85
N SER A 269 -8.11 -1.50 -11.72
CA SER A 269 -9.40 -2.08 -11.38
C SER A 269 -10.09 -2.54 -12.65
N TYR A 270 -10.39 -3.83 -12.76
CA TYR A 270 -11.11 -4.33 -13.95
C TYR A 270 -11.90 -5.62 -13.71
N LEU A 271 -11.25 -6.65 -13.14
CA LEU A 271 -11.76 -8.03 -13.21
C LEU A 271 -13.15 -8.19 -12.56
N TRP A 272 -13.42 -7.37 -11.56
CA TRP A 272 -14.59 -7.46 -10.68
C TRP A 272 -15.84 -6.85 -11.30
N TRP A 273 -15.67 -5.84 -12.16
CA TRP A 273 -16.76 -5.19 -12.89
C TRP A 273 -17.41 -6.10 -13.92
N ARG A 274 -16.76 -7.21 -14.30
CA ARG A 274 -17.30 -8.18 -15.27
C ARG A 274 -18.22 -9.24 -14.68
N GLN A 275 -18.37 -9.29 -13.35
CA GLN A 275 -19.04 -10.41 -12.68
C GLN A 275 -20.56 -10.27 -12.59
N GLY A 276 -21.12 -9.13 -13.02
CA GLY A 276 -22.56 -8.88 -13.00
C GLY A 276 -22.89 -7.46 -12.57
N PRO A 277 -24.17 -7.20 -12.24
CA PRO A 277 -24.62 -5.93 -11.68
C PRO A 277 -23.92 -5.59 -10.36
N VAL A 278 -23.87 -4.30 -10.07
CA VAL A 278 -23.28 -3.73 -8.86
C VAL A 278 -24.34 -2.86 -8.18
N LYS A 279 -24.44 -3.00 -6.86
CA LYS A 279 -25.30 -2.17 -6.02
C LYS A 279 -24.55 -0.91 -5.60
N LEU A 280 -25.22 0.23 -5.72
CA LEU A 280 -24.73 1.56 -5.42
C LEU A 280 -25.40 2.03 -4.14
N LEU A 281 -24.62 2.20 -3.07
CA LEU A 281 -25.06 2.85 -1.84
C LEU A 281 -24.42 4.24 -1.76
N TRP A 282 -25.16 5.27 -2.15
CA TRP A 282 -24.68 6.65 -2.15
C TRP A 282 -24.34 7.13 -0.74
N SER A 283 -23.28 7.93 -0.58
CA SER A 283 -22.91 8.49 0.73
C SER A 283 -23.99 9.37 1.37
N SER A 284 -24.93 9.88 0.56
CA SER A 284 -26.07 10.67 1.00
C SER A 284 -27.29 9.85 1.38
N GLU A 285 -27.31 8.55 1.10
CA GLU A 285 -28.47 7.70 1.34
C GLU A 285 -28.51 7.22 2.79
N GLU A 286 -29.56 7.57 3.52
CA GLU A 286 -29.71 7.27 4.95
C GLU A 286 -30.55 6.01 5.22
N ASN A 287 -31.32 5.54 4.23
CA ASN A 287 -32.25 4.41 4.40
C ASN A 287 -31.64 3.04 4.04
N GLY A 288 -30.37 3.00 3.62
CA GLY A 288 -29.73 1.77 3.13
C GLY A 288 -30.33 1.22 1.84
N VAL A 289 -31.01 2.08 1.05
CA VAL A 289 -31.60 1.70 -0.24
C VAL A 289 -30.54 1.79 -1.32
N CYS A 290 -30.23 0.67 -1.97
CA CYS A 290 -29.27 0.67 -3.05
C CYS A 290 -29.94 0.89 -4.41
N GLU A 291 -29.20 1.49 -5.32
CA GLU A 291 -29.51 1.42 -6.75
C GLU A 291 -28.72 0.28 -7.38
N GLU A 292 -29.23 -0.32 -8.45
CA GLU A 292 -28.50 -1.34 -9.20
C GLU A 292 -28.14 -0.83 -10.59
N LEU A 293 -26.89 -1.06 -10.98
CA LEU A 293 -26.35 -0.69 -12.28
C LEU A 293 -25.50 -1.83 -12.83
N ASP A 294 -25.39 -1.93 -14.15
CA ASP A 294 -24.44 -2.86 -14.75
C ASP A 294 -22.99 -2.51 -14.35
N GLY A 295 -22.11 -3.51 -14.44
CA GLY A 295 -20.73 -3.35 -13.98
C GLY A 295 -19.94 -2.30 -14.76
N LEU A 296 -20.28 -2.02 -16.02
CA LEU A 296 -19.58 -0.99 -16.82
C LEU A 296 -19.99 0.42 -16.39
N GLY A 297 -21.28 0.67 -16.20
CA GLY A 297 -21.80 1.93 -15.68
C GLY A 297 -21.33 2.21 -14.26
N ALA A 298 -21.31 1.18 -13.40
CA ALA A 298 -20.77 1.31 -12.04
C ALA A 298 -19.25 1.59 -12.05
N MET A 299 -18.51 0.97 -12.98
CA MET A 299 -17.08 1.25 -13.18
C MET A 299 -16.86 2.70 -13.63
N GLU A 300 -17.69 3.22 -14.54
CA GLU A 300 -17.60 4.62 -14.99
C GLU A 300 -17.74 5.58 -13.79
N LEU A 301 -18.76 5.39 -12.95
CA LEU A 301 -18.96 6.21 -11.75
C LEU A 301 -17.75 6.18 -10.80
N ALA A 302 -17.26 4.98 -10.48
CA ALA A 302 -16.11 4.81 -9.59
C ALA A 302 -14.81 5.40 -10.18
N MET A 303 -14.60 5.23 -11.48
CA MET A 303 -13.43 5.77 -12.19
C MET A 303 -13.50 7.30 -12.30
N SER A 304 -14.68 7.89 -12.45
CA SER A 304 -14.86 9.34 -12.36
C SER A 304 -14.46 9.85 -10.97
N ALA A 305 -14.97 9.25 -9.89
CA ALA A 305 -14.60 9.66 -8.52
C ALA A 305 -13.09 9.56 -8.25
N TRP A 306 -12.45 8.49 -8.74
CA TRP A 306 -11.00 8.37 -8.69
C TRP A 306 -10.29 9.45 -9.52
N ALA A 307 -10.74 9.73 -10.74
CA ALA A 307 -10.15 10.73 -11.62
C ALA A 307 -10.25 12.15 -11.04
N ASP A 308 -11.36 12.47 -10.38
CA ASP A 308 -11.56 13.74 -9.70
C ASP A 308 -10.67 13.88 -8.46
N TRP A 309 -10.48 12.80 -7.70
CA TRP A 309 -9.47 12.78 -6.65
C TRP A 309 -8.05 13.02 -7.22
N VAL A 310 -7.70 12.35 -8.32
CA VAL A 310 -6.43 12.54 -9.03
C VAL A 310 -6.26 14.01 -9.44
N ALA A 311 -7.26 14.61 -10.07
CA ALA A 311 -7.20 15.98 -10.56
C ALA A 311 -7.13 17.02 -9.42
N SER A 312 -7.80 16.76 -8.29
CA SER A 312 -7.92 17.73 -7.20
C SER A 312 -6.78 17.65 -6.17
N LYS A 313 -6.18 16.47 -5.94
CA LYS A 313 -5.18 16.26 -4.88
C LYS A 313 -3.76 16.09 -5.38
N LEU A 314 -3.54 15.65 -6.63
CA LEU A 314 -2.20 15.30 -7.08
C LEU A 314 -1.43 16.48 -7.65
N ASN A 315 -0.22 16.66 -7.14
CA ASN A 315 0.78 17.51 -7.78
C ASN A 315 1.66 16.68 -8.73
N PRO A 316 1.53 16.83 -10.07
CA PRO A 316 2.27 16.04 -11.06
C PRO A 316 3.78 16.33 -11.10
N LEU A 317 4.24 17.40 -10.43
CA LEU A 317 5.66 17.69 -10.26
C LEU A 317 6.29 16.85 -9.14
N LYS A 318 5.49 16.43 -8.16
CA LYS A 318 5.94 15.67 -6.98
C LYS A 318 5.66 14.17 -7.10
N LYS A 319 4.53 13.81 -7.71
CA LYS A 319 4.03 12.45 -7.76
C LYS A 319 3.99 11.90 -9.18
N ARG A 320 4.16 10.59 -9.31
CA ARG A 320 3.91 9.85 -10.55
C ARG A 320 2.72 8.92 -10.35
N VAL A 321 1.80 8.93 -11.30
CA VAL A 321 0.62 8.07 -11.27
C VAL A 321 0.56 7.28 -12.57
N PHE A 322 0.34 5.98 -12.42
CA PHE A 322 0.12 5.02 -13.47
C PHE A 322 -1.23 4.36 -13.25
N PHE A 323 -1.91 4.02 -14.34
CA PHE A 323 -3.08 3.17 -14.32
C PHE A 323 -2.80 1.98 -15.23
N VAL A 324 -2.84 0.78 -14.66
CA VAL A 324 -2.67 -0.47 -15.38
C VAL A 324 -4.00 -0.82 -16.00
N THR A 325 -4.00 -0.92 -17.32
CA THR A 325 -5.20 -1.25 -18.08
C THR A 325 -5.67 -2.67 -17.80
N MET A 326 -6.86 -2.97 -18.31
CA MET A 326 -7.50 -4.28 -18.30
C MET A 326 -6.54 -5.42 -18.68
N SER A 327 -6.45 -6.41 -17.78
CA SER A 327 -5.76 -7.68 -18.06
C SER A 327 -6.72 -8.64 -18.77
N PRO A 328 -6.33 -9.24 -19.91
CA PRO A 328 -7.18 -10.15 -20.65
C PRO A 328 -7.42 -11.45 -19.88
N THR A 329 -8.49 -12.16 -20.25
CA THR A 329 -8.77 -13.50 -19.73
C THR A 329 -8.89 -14.45 -20.90
N HIS A 330 -8.27 -15.62 -20.76
CA HIS A 330 -8.32 -16.69 -21.74
C HIS A 330 -9.16 -17.80 -21.11
N LEU A 331 -10.48 -17.70 -21.30
CA LEU A 331 -11.41 -18.80 -21.04
C LEU A 331 -11.47 -19.62 -22.33
N TRP A 332 -11.35 -20.93 -22.17
CA TRP A 332 -11.19 -21.94 -23.22
C TRP A 332 -12.22 -21.82 -24.34
#